data_AF-X1B6H5-F1
#
_entry.id   AF-X1B6H5-F1
#
_cell.length_a   1.000
_cell.length_b   1.000
_cell.length_c   1.000
_cell.angle_alpha   90.00
_cell.angle_beta   90.00
_cell.angle_gamma   90.00
#
_symmetry.space_group_name_H-M   'P 1'
#
loop_
_entity.id
_entity.type
_entity.pdbx_description
1 polymer ?
#
loop_
_entity_poly.entity_id
_entity_poly.type
_entity_poly.pdbx_seq_one_letter_code
_entity_poly.pdbx_strand_id
1 'polypeptide(L)'
;MSYTFSRTKMIEKIKFGLLSPDEIRKMSAARIITADTYDEDGLPIPSGLMDQRLGTIEPGQRCQTCGNLVSNCMGHFGHIELARPVIHVGYAKKVLKVLRSICPECSRLMLTDEEKEIFRQEQITHRKIFFEGDVEASKIVFKRARKTKNCPYCGGKKKKIIIEKPTTFYEEEEGKGSRRITPIEIKERLEKMNDVDLRVLGISPENAR
;
A
#
# COMPACT_ATOMS: atom_id res chain seq x y z
N MET A 1 13.13 23.09 42.82
CA MET A 1 12.09 22.60 41.91
C MET A 1 12.44 21.17 41.52
N SER A 2 11.71 20.22 42.08
CA SER A 2 11.88 18.79 41.85
C SER A 2 11.55 18.45 40.40
N TYR A 3 12.54 17.98 39.63
CA TYR A 3 12.30 17.32 38.36
C TYR A 3 11.58 16.00 38.66
N THR A 4 10.25 16.02 38.58
CA THR A 4 9.44 14.80 38.56
C THR A 4 9.90 14.03 37.32
N PHE A 5 10.49 12.85 37.52
CA PHE A 5 10.81 11.92 36.43
C PHE A 5 9.52 11.68 35.63
N SER A 6 9.37 12.40 34.52
CA SER A 6 8.41 12.05 33.48
C SER A 6 8.71 10.61 33.11
N ARG A 7 7.70 9.74 33.13
CA ARG A 7 7.82 8.34 32.69
C ARG A 7 8.13 8.31 31.20
N THR A 8 9.37 8.61 30.83
CA THR A 8 9.84 8.50 29.46
C THR A 8 9.78 7.03 29.05
N LYS A 9 9.20 6.78 27.88
CA LYS A 9 9.09 5.44 27.30
C LYS A 9 10.22 5.26 26.30
N MET A 10 10.89 4.11 26.35
CA MET A 10 11.88 3.69 25.36
C MET A 10 11.17 3.00 24.20
N ILE A 11 11.61 3.24 22.97
CA ILE A 11 11.08 2.59 21.77
C ILE A 11 11.69 1.17 21.70
N GLU A 12 10.85 0.15 21.83
CA GLU A 12 11.28 -1.26 21.73
C GLU A 12 11.52 -1.68 20.27
N LYS A 13 10.58 -1.37 19.38
CA LYS A 13 10.59 -1.80 17.97
C LYS A 13 9.76 -0.90 17.07
N ILE A 14 10.07 -0.93 15.78
CA ILE A 14 9.33 -0.24 14.72
C ILE A 14 8.78 -1.30 13.77
N LYS A 15 7.46 -1.32 13.58
CA LYS A 15 6.78 -2.21 12.64
C LYS A 15 6.43 -1.42 11.38
N PHE A 16 7.06 -1.75 10.27
CA PHE A 16 6.75 -1.15 8.97
C PHE A 16 5.51 -1.78 8.35
N GLY A 17 4.76 -0.98 7.60
CA GLY A 17 3.54 -1.38 6.89
C GLY A 17 3.19 -0.39 5.79
N LEU A 18 2.08 -0.63 5.13
CA LEU A 18 1.42 0.32 4.23
C LEU A 18 0.36 1.07 5.04
N LEU A 19 0.24 2.36 4.79
CA LEU A 19 -0.85 3.15 5.35
C LEU A 19 -2.13 2.87 4.56
N SER A 20 -3.16 2.38 5.25
CA SER A 20 -4.48 2.22 4.66
C SER A 20 -5.12 3.59 4.38
N PRO A 21 -6.04 3.69 3.39
CA PRO A 21 -6.74 4.94 3.12
C PRO A 21 -7.46 5.50 4.36
N ASP A 22 -8.00 4.63 5.22
CA ASP A 22 -8.71 5.03 6.43
C ASP A 22 -7.77 5.57 7.52
N GLU A 23 -6.57 5.00 7.66
CA GLU A 23 -5.55 5.55 8.55
C GLU A 23 -5.07 6.92 8.09
N ILE A 24 -4.86 7.11 6.77
CA ILE A 24 -4.47 8.40 6.20
C ILE A 24 -5.54 9.46 6.52
N ARG A 25 -6.82 9.14 6.31
CA ARG A 25 -7.93 10.07 6.62
C ARG A 25 -8.01 10.37 8.12
N LYS A 26 -7.82 9.38 9.00
CA LYS A 26 -7.85 9.56 10.47
C LYS A 26 -6.67 10.38 10.99
N MET A 27 -5.50 10.22 10.40
CA MET A 27 -4.30 11.00 10.77
C MET A 27 -4.36 12.45 10.28
N SER A 28 -5.25 12.73 9.33
CA SER A 28 -5.28 14.02 8.65
C SER A 28 -6.09 15.06 9.42
N ALA A 29 -5.51 16.25 9.61
CA ALA A 29 -6.17 17.41 10.20
C ALA A 29 -7.05 18.18 9.19
N ALA A 30 -6.72 18.10 7.90
CA ALA A 30 -7.41 18.83 6.84
C ALA A 30 -7.43 18.06 5.52
N ARG A 31 -8.58 18.09 4.85
CA ARG A 31 -8.70 17.67 3.45
C ARG A 31 -8.33 18.83 2.54
N ILE A 32 -7.36 18.61 1.66
CA ILE A 32 -6.88 19.62 0.71
C ILE A 32 -7.64 19.46 -0.60
N ILE A 33 -8.16 20.57 -1.11
CA ILE A 33 -9.06 20.62 -2.27
C ILE A 33 -8.50 21.55 -3.34
N THR A 34 -7.98 22.71 -2.94
CA THR A 34 -7.44 23.73 -3.85
C THR A 34 -5.92 23.66 -3.91
N ALA A 35 -5.36 23.95 -5.08
CA ALA A 35 -3.91 24.01 -5.27
C ALA A 35 -3.33 25.38 -4.87
N ASP A 36 -4.18 26.40 -4.78
CA ASP A 36 -3.77 27.75 -4.44
C ASP A 36 -3.35 27.87 -2.96
N THR A 37 -2.35 28.70 -2.71
CA THR A 37 -1.73 28.88 -1.39
C THR A 37 -2.32 30.07 -0.65
N TYR A 38 -2.39 31.22 -1.31
CA TYR A 38 -2.85 32.50 -0.76
C TYR A 38 -3.91 33.13 -1.65
N ASP A 39 -4.85 33.86 -1.04
CA ASP A 39 -5.85 34.66 -1.76
C ASP A 39 -5.26 36.00 -2.25
N GLU A 40 -6.11 36.82 -2.88
CA GLU A 40 -5.73 38.14 -3.42
C GLU A 40 -5.25 39.12 -2.33
N ASP A 41 -5.68 38.90 -1.08
CA ASP A 41 -5.28 39.68 0.10
C ASP A 41 -3.99 39.15 0.75
N GLY A 42 -3.41 38.06 0.23
CA GLY A 42 -2.21 37.42 0.74
C GLY A 42 -2.44 36.54 1.97
N LEU A 43 -3.70 36.19 2.29
CA LEU A 43 -4.05 35.32 3.41
C LEU A 43 -4.11 33.85 2.96
N PRO A 44 -3.73 32.89 3.84
CA PRO A 44 -3.79 31.48 3.48
C PRO A 44 -5.21 31.01 3.18
N ILE A 45 -5.39 30.29 2.07
CA ILE A 45 -6.70 29.80 1.64
C ILE A 45 -7.11 28.58 2.49
N PRO A 46 -8.33 28.56 3.09
CA PRO A 46 -8.86 27.37 3.75
C PRO A 46 -8.97 26.18 2.79
N SER A 47 -8.56 25.00 3.23
CA SER A 47 -8.46 23.77 2.41
C SER A 47 -7.51 23.86 1.20
N GLY A 48 -6.64 24.87 1.18
CA GLY A 48 -5.50 24.99 0.26
C GLY A 48 -4.21 24.42 0.84
N LEU A 49 -3.10 24.58 0.12
CA LEU A 49 -1.81 23.99 0.53
C LEU A 49 -1.22 24.62 1.80
N MET A 50 -1.60 25.86 2.12
CA MET A 50 -1.17 26.60 3.31
C MET A 50 -2.24 26.65 4.40
N ASP A 51 -3.17 25.68 4.42
CA ASP A 51 -4.22 25.61 5.43
C ASP A 51 -3.62 25.61 6.86
N GLN A 52 -4.10 26.54 7.69
CA GLN A 52 -3.58 26.79 9.04
C GLN A 52 -3.79 25.62 10.02
N ARG A 53 -4.58 24.60 9.63
CA ARG A 53 -4.71 23.33 10.35
C ARG A 53 -3.51 22.41 10.14
N LEU A 54 -2.74 22.59 9.07
CA LEU A 54 -1.53 21.79 8.80
C LEU A 54 -0.34 22.22 9.66
N GLY A 55 -0.41 23.43 10.23
CA GLY A 55 0.64 24.01 11.05
C GLY A 55 0.72 25.52 10.86
N THR A 56 1.67 26.13 11.54
CA THR A 56 1.99 27.55 11.40
C THR A 56 3.49 27.71 11.23
N ILE A 57 3.89 28.59 10.30
CA ILE A 57 5.28 29.03 10.10
C ILE A 57 5.48 30.49 10.52
N GLU A 58 4.39 31.25 10.63
CA GLU A 58 4.41 32.67 10.95
C GLU A 58 4.60 32.89 12.47
N PRO A 59 5.61 33.69 12.88
CA PRO A 59 5.77 34.08 14.27
C PRO A 59 4.53 34.82 14.79
N GLY A 60 4.02 34.40 15.95
CA GLY A 60 2.84 35.02 16.58
C GLY A 60 1.50 34.43 16.12
N GLN A 61 1.46 33.69 15.01
CA GLN A 61 0.26 32.96 14.60
C GLN A 61 0.16 31.61 15.33
N ARG A 62 -1.05 31.25 15.75
CA ARG A 62 -1.36 29.96 16.40
C ARG A 62 -1.87 28.96 15.37
N CYS A 63 -1.40 27.72 15.47
CA CYS A 63 -1.91 26.61 14.68
C CYS A 63 -3.38 26.32 15.03
N GLN A 64 -4.25 26.15 14.03
CA GLN A 64 -5.68 25.89 14.25
C GLN A 64 -5.96 24.47 14.81
N THR A 65 -5.01 23.54 14.67
CA THR A 65 -5.18 22.15 15.14
C THR A 65 -4.69 21.95 16.57
N CYS A 66 -3.52 22.49 16.94
CA CYS A 66 -2.96 22.31 18.29
C CYS A 66 -2.95 23.58 19.16
N GLY A 67 -3.23 24.77 18.62
CA GLY A 67 -3.21 26.04 19.36
C GLY A 67 -1.81 26.56 19.73
N ASN A 68 -0.76 25.80 19.42
CA ASN A 68 0.62 26.17 19.68
C ASN A 68 1.14 27.21 18.67
N LEU A 69 2.15 27.97 19.11
CA LEU A 69 2.98 28.80 18.24
C LEU A 69 3.99 27.93 17.47
N VAL A 70 4.67 28.52 16.49
CA VAL A 70 5.65 27.85 15.62
C VAL A 70 6.69 27.02 16.39
N SER A 71 7.16 27.50 17.55
CA SER A 71 8.19 26.82 18.35
C SER A 71 7.77 25.46 18.90
N ASN A 72 6.47 25.25 19.13
CA ASN A 72 5.91 24.03 19.75
C ASN A 72 4.95 23.29 18.82
N CYS A 73 4.86 23.68 17.55
CA CYS A 73 4.01 23.05 16.55
C CYS A 73 4.83 22.07 15.71
N MET A 74 4.59 20.76 15.88
CA MET A 74 5.31 19.69 15.17
C MET A 74 4.79 19.43 13.74
N GLY A 75 3.79 20.20 13.29
CA GLY A 75 3.08 19.99 12.03
C GLY A 75 1.97 18.94 12.12
N HIS A 76 1.05 19.00 11.17
CA HIS A 76 -0.11 18.11 11.08
C HIS A 76 -0.31 17.65 9.64
N PHE A 77 -0.63 16.37 9.47
CA PHE A 77 -0.81 15.81 8.13
C PHE A 77 -2.10 16.32 7.46
N GLY A 78 -2.01 16.59 6.18
CA GLY A 78 -3.15 16.78 5.28
C GLY A 78 -3.38 15.52 4.44
N HIS A 79 -4.55 15.42 3.80
CA HIS A 79 -4.78 14.41 2.77
C HIS A 79 -5.51 15.00 1.56
N ILE A 80 -5.27 14.41 0.39
CA ILE A 80 -6.00 14.67 -0.84
C ILE A 80 -6.76 13.41 -1.20
N GLU A 81 -8.07 13.54 -1.41
CA GLU A 81 -8.89 12.43 -1.87
C GLU A 81 -8.73 12.26 -3.38
N LEU A 82 -8.12 11.16 -3.81
CA LEU A 82 -7.90 10.90 -5.23
C LEU A 82 -9.21 10.42 -5.88
N ALA A 83 -9.59 11.05 -6.99
CA ALA A 83 -10.79 10.66 -7.74
C ALA A 83 -10.72 9.26 -8.35
N ARG A 84 -9.51 8.74 -8.61
CA ARG A 84 -9.24 7.39 -9.13
C ARG A 84 -7.99 6.81 -8.49
N PRO A 85 -7.89 5.47 -8.36
CA PRO A 85 -6.70 4.83 -7.82
C PRO A 85 -5.50 5.06 -8.74
N VAL A 86 -4.33 5.27 -8.13
CA VAL A 86 -3.05 5.46 -8.81
C VAL A 86 -2.08 4.39 -8.33
N ILE A 87 -1.38 3.75 -9.27
CA ILE A 87 -0.35 2.77 -8.92
C ILE A 87 0.86 3.49 -8.36
N HIS A 88 1.24 3.15 -7.12
CA HIS A 88 2.46 3.65 -6.51
C HIS A 88 3.70 3.11 -7.24
N VAL A 89 4.53 4.00 -7.78
CA VAL A 89 5.69 3.65 -8.63
C VAL A 89 6.65 2.69 -7.93
N GLY A 90 6.87 2.88 -6.62
CA GLY A 90 7.73 2.00 -5.81
C GLY A 90 7.25 0.55 -5.74
N TYR A 91 5.95 0.30 -5.93
CA TYR A 91 5.36 -1.03 -5.87
C TYR A 91 5.01 -1.62 -7.24
N ALA A 92 5.18 -0.87 -8.34
CA ALA A 92 4.80 -1.32 -9.68
C ALA A 92 5.40 -2.69 -10.06
N LYS A 93 6.68 -2.93 -9.72
CA LYS A 93 7.35 -4.24 -9.92
C LYS A 93 6.74 -5.35 -9.07
N LYS A 94 6.33 -5.07 -7.83
CA LYS A 94 5.73 -6.05 -6.92
C LYS A 94 4.30 -6.36 -7.36
N VAL A 95 3.52 -5.34 -7.73
CA VAL A 95 2.18 -5.49 -8.33
C VAL A 95 2.25 -6.38 -9.57
N LEU A 96 3.21 -6.15 -10.48
CA LEU A 96 3.41 -7.02 -11.65
C LEU A 96 3.67 -8.48 -11.27
N LYS A 97 4.50 -8.73 -10.25
CA LYS A 97 4.78 -10.09 -9.78
C LYS A 97 3.52 -10.77 -9.26
N VAL A 98 2.72 -10.06 -8.47
CA VAL A 98 1.45 -10.57 -7.91
C VAL A 98 0.44 -10.84 -9.03
N LEU A 99 0.22 -9.88 -9.94
CA LEU A 99 -0.68 -10.05 -11.07
C LEU A 99 -0.30 -11.24 -11.97
N ARG A 100 1.00 -11.51 -12.13
CA ARG A 100 1.50 -12.68 -12.87
C ARG A 100 1.40 -14.00 -12.10
N SER A 101 0.98 -14.00 -10.85
CA SER A 101 0.89 -15.21 -10.01
C SER A 101 -0.55 -15.56 -9.62
N ILE A 102 -1.51 -14.66 -9.83
CA ILE A 102 -2.93 -14.89 -9.56
C ILE A 102 -3.71 -15.21 -10.84
N CYS A 103 -4.86 -15.84 -10.67
CA CYS A 103 -5.83 -16.02 -11.76
C CYS A 103 -6.51 -14.68 -12.11
N PRO A 104 -6.66 -14.32 -13.40
CA PRO A 104 -7.32 -13.07 -13.80
C PRO A 104 -8.83 -13.02 -13.48
N GLU A 105 -9.47 -14.17 -13.27
CA GLU A 105 -10.92 -14.27 -13.04
C GLU A 105 -11.26 -14.36 -11.54
N CYS A 106 -10.67 -15.33 -10.84
CA CYS A 106 -10.99 -15.61 -9.43
C CYS A 106 -10.00 -14.98 -8.42
N SER A 107 -8.95 -14.30 -8.89
CA SER A 107 -7.89 -13.69 -8.07
C SER A 107 -7.15 -14.62 -7.09
N ARG A 108 -7.39 -15.93 -7.14
CA ARG A 108 -6.64 -16.89 -6.31
C ARG A 108 -5.23 -17.08 -6.84
N LEU A 109 -4.30 -17.31 -5.93
CA LEU A 109 -2.93 -17.71 -6.24
C LEU A 109 -2.94 -19.01 -7.06
N MET A 110 -2.21 -19.04 -8.19
CA MET A 110 -2.15 -20.16 -9.13
C MET A 110 -1.29 -21.33 -8.62
N LEU A 111 -1.61 -21.82 -7.44
CA LEU A 111 -1.06 -23.01 -6.80
C LEU A 111 -2.22 -23.86 -6.26
N THR A 112 -1.99 -25.15 -6.15
CA THR A 112 -2.91 -26.09 -5.49
C THR A 112 -2.90 -25.89 -3.98
N ASP A 113 -3.93 -26.37 -3.29
CA ASP A 113 -4.01 -26.25 -1.83
C ASP A 113 -2.89 -27.04 -1.12
N GLU A 114 -2.50 -28.20 -1.67
CA GLU A 114 -1.36 -28.99 -1.19
C GLU A 114 -0.05 -28.20 -1.25
N GLU A 115 0.24 -27.56 -2.39
CA GLU A 115 1.43 -26.71 -2.54
C GLU A 115 1.42 -25.52 -1.58
N LYS A 116 0.26 -24.88 -1.40
CA LYS A 116 0.11 -23.74 -0.48
C LYS A 116 0.42 -24.16 0.95
N GLU A 117 -0.05 -25.33 1.38
CA GLU A 117 0.18 -25.80 2.75
C GLU A 117 1.65 -26.13 3.00
N ILE A 118 2.34 -26.74 2.03
CA ILE A 118 3.79 -26.99 2.11
C ILE A 118 4.55 -25.67 2.30
N PHE A 119 4.33 -24.69 1.41
CA PHE A 119 5.02 -23.40 1.51
C PHE A 119 4.67 -22.65 2.79
N ARG A 120 3.44 -22.79 3.29
CA ARG A 120 3.01 -22.18 4.55
C ARG A 120 3.78 -22.76 5.73
N GLN A 121 3.94 -24.08 5.80
CA GLN A 121 4.69 -24.74 6.88
C GLN A 121 6.18 -24.37 6.86
N GLU A 122 6.78 -24.32 5.67
CA GLU A 122 8.16 -23.86 5.47
C GLU A 122 8.34 -22.43 5.98
N GLN A 123 7.45 -21.51 5.59
CA GLN A 123 7.49 -20.11 6.02
C GLN A 123 7.31 -19.93 7.53
N ILE A 124 6.41 -20.71 8.16
CA ILE A 124 6.22 -20.69 9.62
C ILE A 124 7.49 -21.12 10.32
N THR A 125 8.13 -22.19 9.83
CA THR A 125 9.37 -22.72 10.42
C THR A 125 10.51 -21.73 10.28
N HIS A 126 10.70 -21.16 9.09
CA HIS A 126 11.72 -20.14 8.84
C HIS A 126 11.53 -18.92 9.76
N ARG A 127 10.29 -18.43 9.88
CA ARG A 127 9.99 -17.26 10.73
C ARG A 127 10.26 -17.51 12.21
N LYS A 128 10.09 -18.76 12.70
CA LYS A 128 10.42 -19.12 14.09
C LYS A 128 11.93 -19.14 14.35
N ILE A 129 12.72 -19.52 13.36
CA ILE A 129 14.17 -19.67 13.49
C ILE A 129 14.88 -18.32 13.31
N PHE A 130 14.55 -17.60 12.24
CA PHE A 130 15.28 -16.40 11.82
C PHE A 130 14.59 -15.09 12.22
N PHE A 131 13.37 -15.16 12.77
CA PHE A 131 12.54 -13.99 13.10
C PHE A 131 12.22 -13.05 11.92
N GLU A 132 12.55 -13.47 10.70
CA GLU A 132 12.30 -12.76 9.45
C GLU A 132 11.50 -13.62 8.45
N GLY A 133 10.93 -12.96 7.44
CA GLY A 133 10.20 -13.62 6.37
C GLY A 133 11.14 -14.28 5.36
N ASP A 134 10.78 -15.48 4.91
CA ASP A 134 11.56 -16.21 3.90
C ASP A 134 11.38 -15.60 2.49
N VAL A 135 12.36 -14.79 2.10
CA VAL A 135 12.40 -14.12 0.80
C VAL A 135 12.62 -15.12 -0.34
N GLU A 136 13.38 -16.19 -0.11
CA GLU A 136 13.68 -17.20 -1.12
C GLU A 136 12.47 -18.10 -1.38
N ALA A 137 11.80 -18.58 -0.32
CA ALA A 137 10.54 -19.30 -0.46
C ALA A 137 9.51 -18.44 -1.23
N SER A 138 9.39 -17.15 -0.88
CA SER A 138 8.51 -16.24 -1.61
C SER A 138 8.86 -16.16 -3.10
N LYS A 139 10.15 -16.08 -3.47
CA LYS A 139 10.59 -16.10 -4.88
C LYS A 139 10.23 -17.41 -5.58
N ILE A 140 10.34 -18.55 -4.89
CA ILE A 140 9.98 -19.88 -5.43
C ILE A 140 8.47 -19.94 -5.69
N VAL A 141 7.65 -19.48 -4.75
CA VAL A 141 6.19 -19.36 -4.90
C VAL A 141 5.84 -18.54 -6.15
N PHE A 142 6.43 -17.34 -6.31
CA PHE A 142 6.20 -16.51 -7.50
C PHE A 142 6.60 -17.24 -8.79
N LYS A 143 7.74 -17.93 -8.82
CA LYS A 143 8.21 -18.69 -10.00
C LYS A 143 7.27 -19.83 -10.34
N ARG A 144 6.81 -20.59 -9.35
CA ARG A 144 5.93 -21.75 -9.53
C ARG A 144 4.55 -21.32 -10.00
N ALA A 145 3.93 -20.38 -9.29
CA ALA A 145 2.65 -19.79 -9.69
C ALA A 145 2.72 -19.14 -11.08
N ARG A 146 3.86 -18.57 -11.48
CA ARG A 146 4.06 -18.00 -12.82
C ARG A 146 3.95 -19.05 -13.93
N LYS A 147 4.45 -20.27 -13.72
CA LYS A 147 4.50 -21.35 -14.71
C LYS A 147 3.15 -22.03 -14.95
N THR A 148 2.27 -22.05 -13.95
CA THR A 148 0.93 -22.64 -14.04
C THR A 148 0.11 -21.91 -15.12
N LYS A 149 -0.41 -22.65 -16.11
CA LYS A 149 -1.20 -22.08 -17.22
C LYS A 149 -2.70 -22.01 -16.94
N ASN A 150 -3.24 -23.04 -16.29
CA ASN A 150 -4.67 -23.15 -16.00
C ASN A 150 -4.89 -22.99 -14.48
N CYS A 151 -5.93 -22.25 -14.10
CA CYS A 151 -6.26 -22.09 -12.69
C CYS A 151 -6.77 -23.41 -12.09
N PRO A 152 -6.22 -23.88 -10.95
CA PRO A 152 -6.71 -25.09 -10.29
C PRO A 152 -8.09 -24.93 -9.63
N TYR A 153 -8.62 -23.70 -9.52
CA TYR A 153 -9.89 -23.43 -8.84
C TYR A 153 -11.07 -23.20 -9.80
N CYS A 154 -10.90 -22.36 -10.83
CA CYS A 154 -11.97 -22.04 -11.77
C CYS A 154 -11.72 -22.53 -13.20
N GLY A 155 -10.57 -23.16 -13.49
CA GLY A 155 -10.20 -23.57 -14.84
C GLY A 155 -9.78 -22.42 -15.78
N GLY A 156 -9.91 -21.17 -15.35
CA GLY A 156 -9.54 -19.98 -16.13
C GLY A 156 -8.10 -20.03 -16.64
N LYS A 157 -7.89 -19.59 -17.88
CA LYS A 157 -6.56 -19.53 -18.50
C LYS A 157 -5.80 -18.30 -18.03
N LYS A 158 -4.52 -18.48 -17.76
CA LYS A 158 -3.63 -17.38 -17.43
C LYS A 158 -3.33 -16.53 -18.65
N LYS A 159 -3.44 -15.22 -18.48
CA LYS A 159 -3.06 -14.24 -19.48
C LYS A 159 -1.67 -13.67 -19.19
N LYS A 160 -0.91 -13.35 -20.24
CA LYS A 160 0.43 -12.79 -20.10
C LYS A 160 0.32 -11.29 -19.83
N ILE A 161 0.88 -10.86 -18.71
CA ILE A 161 0.87 -9.44 -18.31
C ILE A 161 2.25 -8.84 -18.56
N ILE A 162 2.31 -7.74 -19.30
CA ILE A 162 3.51 -6.93 -19.54
C ILE A 162 3.36 -5.56 -18.85
N ILE A 163 4.49 -4.96 -18.49
CA ILE A 163 4.53 -3.60 -17.95
C ILE A 163 5.27 -2.73 -18.95
N GLU A 164 4.61 -1.65 -19.37
CA GLU A 164 5.25 -0.50 -19.97
C GLU A 164 5.62 0.43 -18.81
N LYS A 165 6.92 0.61 -18.61
CA LYS A 165 7.43 1.36 -17.46
C LYS A 165 7.00 2.83 -17.56
N PRO A 166 6.71 3.50 -16.43
CA PRO A 166 6.90 3.02 -15.06
C PRO A 166 5.69 2.27 -14.45
N THR A 167 4.46 2.53 -14.90
CA THR A 167 3.23 2.11 -14.18
C THR A 167 2.09 1.63 -15.08
N THR A 168 2.31 1.48 -16.39
CA THR A 168 1.25 1.05 -17.32
C THR A 168 1.29 -0.46 -17.52
N PHE A 169 0.16 -1.14 -17.32
CA PHE A 169 0.06 -2.60 -17.43
C PHE A 169 -0.78 -2.99 -18.65
N TYR A 170 -0.35 -4.01 -19.36
CA TYR A 170 -1.12 -4.62 -20.45
C TYR A 170 -1.26 -6.12 -20.26
N GLU A 171 -2.41 -6.64 -20.66
CA GLU A 171 -2.78 -8.05 -20.71
C GLU A 171 -2.83 -8.48 -22.17
N GLU A 172 -1.99 -9.44 -22.56
CA GLU A 172 -2.02 -10.04 -23.90
C GLU A 172 -3.09 -11.13 -23.96
N GLU A 173 -3.95 -11.05 -24.97
CA GLU A 173 -4.93 -12.08 -25.30
C GLU A 173 -4.49 -12.83 -26.57
N GLU A 174 -4.57 -14.16 -26.53
CA GLU A 174 -4.24 -15.01 -27.68
C GLU A 174 -5.16 -14.64 -28.87
N GLY A 175 -4.58 -14.00 -29.89
CA GLY A 175 -5.27 -13.63 -31.13
C GLY A 175 -5.97 -12.26 -31.16
N LYS A 176 -6.04 -11.52 -30.04
CA LYS A 176 -6.74 -10.21 -29.97
C LYS A 176 -5.84 -9.01 -29.64
N GLY A 177 -4.54 -9.23 -29.50
CA GLY A 177 -3.55 -8.18 -29.19
C GLY A 177 -3.42 -7.92 -27.69
N SER A 178 -2.91 -6.74 -27.33
CA SER A 178 -2.69 -6.31 -25.95
C SER A 178 -3.78 -5.33 -25.49
N ARG A 179 -4.40 -5.61 -24.34
CA ARG A 179 -5.37 -4.74 -23.67
C ARG A 179 -4.72 -4.05 -22.48
N ARG A 180 -4.90 -2.73 -22.35
CA ARG A 180 -4.47 -2.01 -21.15
C ARG A 180 -5.33 -2.38 -19.94
N ILE A 181 -4.68 -2.69 -18.82
CA ILE A 181 -5.35 -2.92 -17.52
C ILE A 181 -5.35 -1.60 -16.76
N THR A 182 -6.52 -1.14 -16.33
CA THR A 182 -6.63 0.11 -15.57
C THR A 182 -6.23 -0.09 -14.10
N PRO A 183 -5.76 0.95 -13.39
CA PRO A 183 -5.51 0.85 -11.95
C PRO A 183 -6.73 0.41 -11.13
N ILE A 184 -7.94 0.73 -11.58
CA ILE A 184 -9.20 0.29 -10.96
C ILE A 184 -9.33 -1.22 -11.06
N GLU A 185 -9.18 -1.79 -12.26
CA GLU A 185 -9.23 -3.25 -12.47
C GLU A 185 -8.14 -3.97 -11.67
N ILE A 186 -6.93 -3.40 -11.58
CA ILE A 186 -5.84 -3.95 -10.76
C ILE A 186 -6.24 -3.98 -9.30
N LYS A 187 -6.77 -2.87 -8.78
CA LYS A 187 -7.22 -2.75 -7.40
C LYS A 187 -8.30 -3.81 -7.08
N GLU A 188 -9.33 -3.94 -7.91
CA GLU A 188 -10.39 -4.93 -7.75
C GLU A 188 -9.85 -6.36 -7.73
N ARG A 189 -8.88 -6.69 -8.60
CA ARG A 189 -8.25 -8.01 -8.62
C ARG A 189 -7.49 -8.29 -7.32
N LEU A 190 -6.76 -7.30 -6.79
CA LEU A 190 -5.96 -7.45 -5.56
C LEU A 190 -6.85 -7.51 -4.30
N GLU A 191 -7.96 -6.78 -4.25
CA GLU A 191 -8.90 -6.81 -3.12
C GLU A 191 -9.59 -8.17 -2.95
N LYS A 192 -9.80 -8.91 -4.05
CA LYS A 192 -10.39 -10.26 -4.04
C LYS A 192 -9.45 -11.35 -3.52
N MET A 193 -8.18 -11.04 -3.23
CA MET A 193 -7.22 -12.03 -2.75
C MET A 193 -7.47 -12.42 -1.29
N ASN A 194 -7.36 -13.71 -0.99
CA ASN A 194 -7.50 -14.24 0.36
C ASN A 194 -6.24 -14.05 1.20
N ASP A 195 -6.40 -13.93 2.52
CA ASP A 195 -5.28 -13.77 3.47
C ASP A 195 -4.28 -14.92 3.44
N VAL A 196 -4.75 -16.14 3.15
CA VAL A 196 -3.88 -17.33 3.02
C VAL A 196 -2.95 -17.15 1.82
N ASP A 197 -3.47 -16.71 0.68
CA ASP A 197 -2.70 -16.48 -0.53
C ASP A 197 -1.68 -15.35 -0.33
N LEU A 198 -2.08 -14.27 0.37
CA LEU A 198 -1.19 -13.17 0.71
C LEU A 198 -0.02 -13.63 1.59
N ARG A 199 -0.29 -14.43 2.63
CA ARG A 199 0.76 -14.97 3.51
C ARG A 199 1.75 -15.83 2.75
N VAL A 200 1.27 -16.73 1.88
CA VAL A 200 2.13 -17.59 1.03
C VAL A 200 2.99 -16.75 0.08
N LEU A 201 2.52 -15.58 -0.37
CA LEU A 201 3.30 -14.62 -1.17
C LEU A 201 4.31 -13.78 -0.36
N GLY A 202 4.39 -13.99 0.96
CA GLY A 202 5.21 -13.20 1.86
C GLY A 202 4.67 -11.78 2.07
N ILE A 203 3.35 -11.59 1.94
CA ILE A 203 2.66 -10.32 2.16
C ILE A 203 1.82 -10.45 3.43
N SER A 204 1.99 -9.51 4.37
CA SER A 204 1.23 -9.50 5.62
C SER A 204 -0.17 -8.90 5.37
N PRO A 205 -1.27 -9.64 5.56
CA PRO A 205 -2.62 -9.12 5.33
C PRO A 205 -2.96 -7.94 6.24
N GLU A 206 -2.44 -7.95 7.48
CA GLU A 206 -2.70 -6.94 8.50
C GLU A 206 -2.03 -5.59 8.20
N ASN A 207 -0.90 -5.59 7.49
CA ASN A 207 -0.08 -4.38 7.28
C ASN A 207 -0.03 -3.94 5.81
N ALA A 208 -0.78 -4.61 4.91
CA ALA A 208 -0.70 -4.36 3.48
C ALA A 208 -2.07 -4.29 2.79
N ARG A 209 -3.15 -4.15 3.56
CA ARG A 209 -4.52 -3.94 3.07
C ARG A 209 -4.96 -2.50 3.29
#